data_AF-C5LZT2-F1
#
_entry.id   AF-C5LZT2-F1
#
_cell.length_a   1.000
_cell.length_b   1.000
_cell.length_c   1.000
_cell.angle_alpha   90.00
_cell.angle_beta   90.00
_cell.angle_gamma   90.00
#
_symmetry.space_group_name_H-M   'P 1'
#
loop_
_entity.id
_entity.type
_entity.pdbx_description
1 polymer ?
#
loop_
_entity_poly.entity_id
_entity_poly.type
_entity_poly.pdbx_seq_one_letter_code
_entity_poly.pdbx_strand_id
1 'polypeptide(L)'
;MKRAFLRAEEVSEICCGLERFVNSAHAPRQFLSEGVRFKKYPWDFKVFEIPRCEGATFSGEWIHFTLWKKDLTTRDALADVSRKTGISMKEWCVAGWKDRKAITSQRVSVRAELEEKLKSYENGNSIRLSDLSVGEQLKAGHHDGNRFQITLRDFPFTLSSPDFDAVEALLDSIKNNGVFNYAGLQRFGAFGQAFRIGRHLIAERADLAVTVAMILTER
;
A
#
# COMPACT_ATOMS: atom_id res chain seq x y z
N MET A 1 -28.66 -23.12 12.68
CA MET A 1 -27.36 -22.71 12.11
C MET A 1 -27.04 -21.30 12.64
N LYS A 2 -26.27 -21.18 13.74
CA LYS A 2 -25.98 -19.89 14.37
C LYS A 2 -24.70 -19.31 13.74
N ARG A 3 -24.84 -18.25 12.94
CA ARG A 3 -23.70 -17.45 12.45
C ARG A 3 -23.31 -16.46 13.54
N ALA A 4 -22.11 -16.62 14.09
CA ALA A 4 -21.50 -15.62 14.97
C ALA A 4 -20.94 -14.48 14.09
N PHE A 5 -21.57 -13.31 14.18
CA PHE A 5 -20.96 -12.07 13.76
C PHE A 5 -19.99 -11.64 14.87
N LEU A 6 -18.70 -11.62 14.56
CA LEU A 6 -17.72 -10.94 15.42
C LEU A 6 -18.05 -9.45 15.40
N ARG A 7 -18.41 -8.91 16.57
CA ARG A 7 -18.61 -7.47 16.78
C ARG A 7 -17.29 -6.75 16.58
N ALA A 8 -17.38 -5.49 16.13
CA ALA A 8 -16.24 -4.59 15.93
C ALA A 8 -15.34 -4.39 17.18
N GLU A 9 -15.81 -4.83 18.35
CA GLU A 9 -15.13 -4.70 19.64
C GLU A 9 -13.90 -5.61 19.79
N GLU A 10 -13.77 -6.72 19.05
CA GLU A 10 -12.57 -7.58 19.15
C GLU A 10 -11.39 -7.10 18.27
N VAL A 11 -11.61 -6.12 17.40
CA VAL A 11 -10.53 -5.47 16.62
C VAL A 11 -9.83 -4.37 17.47
N SER A 12 -10.42 -4.00 18.62
CA SER A 12 -9.89 -2.96 19.52
C SER A 12 -8.63 -3.39 20.28
N GLU A 13 -8.40 -4.68 20.56
CA GLU A 13 -7.19 -5.10 21.29
C GLU A 13 -5.89 -4.90 20.49
N ILE A 14 -5.93 -5.04 19.17
CA ILE A 14 -4.79 -4.71 18.29
C ILE A 14 -4.65 -3.18 18.15
N CYS A 15 -5.76 -2.46 18.28
CA CYS A 15 -5.77 -1.01 18.35
C CYS A 15 -5.36 -0.46 19.70
N CYS A 16 -5.21 -1.21 20.80
CA CYS A 16 -4.93 -0.62 22.12
C CYS A 16 -3.64 0.24 22.18
N GLY A 17 -2.63 -0.03 21.34
CA GLY A 17 -1.47 0.86 21.17
C GLY A 17 -1.77 2.13 20.36
N LEU A 18 -2.66 2.02 19.37
CA LEU A 18 -3.12 3.12 18.52
C LEU A 18 -4.17 3.99 19.25
N GLU A 19 -5.15 3.39 19.91
CA GLU A 19 -6.18 4.01 20.76
C GLU A 19 -5.54 4.76 21.92
N ARG A 20 -4.52 4.23 22.61
CA ARG A 20 -3.81 5.01 23.65
C ARG A 20 -3.12 6.27 23.10
N PHE A 21 -2.70 6.26 21.84
CA PHE A 21 -2.10 7.42 21.18
C PHE A 21 -3.15 8.38 20.59
N VAL A 22 -4.22 7.87 19.96
CA VAL A 22 -5.42 8.65 19.60
C VAL A 22 -6.07 9.26 20.86
N ASN A 23 -5.84 8.67 22.03
CA ASN A 23 -6.26 9.18 23.33
C ASN A 23 -5.19 10.00 24.05
N SER A 24 -4.00 10.18 23.48
CA SER A 24 -3.02 11.15 23.97
C SER A 24 -3.46 12.54 23.50
N ALA A 25 -3.22 13.55 24.33
CA ALA A 25 -3.83 14.89 24.27
C ALA A 25 -3.61 15.72 22.97
N HIS A 26 -3.07 15.13 21.91
CA HIS A 26 -2.68 15.77 20.65
C HIS A 26 -3.34 15.16 19.41
N ALA A 27 -4.10 14.08 19.54
CA ALA A 27 -4.90 13.55 18.44
C ALA A 27 -6.34 14.07 18.60
N PRO A 28 -6.82 14.95 17.72
CA PRO A 28 -8.20 15.39 17.80
C PRO A 28 -9.13 14.18 17.53
N ARG A 29 -9.71 13.66 18.61
CA ARG A 29 -10.65 12.54 18.64
C ARG A 29 -11.84 12.71 17.68
N GLN A 30 -12.14 13.93 17.24
CA GLN A 30 -13.36 14.26 16.50
C GLN A 30 -13.32 13.95 14.99
N PHE A 31 -12.17 14.01 14.32
CA PHE A 31 -12.18 14.05 12.85
C PHE A 31 -12.46 12.71 12.15
N LEU A 32 -12.12 11.58 12.77
CA LEU A 32 -12.32 10.27 12.16
C LEU A 32 -13.68 9.64 12.49
N SER A 33 -14.37 10.12 13.53
CA SER A 33 -15.69 9.61 13.93
C SER A 33 -16.86 10.29 13.21
N GLU A 34 -16.64 11.41 12.51
CA GLU A 34 -17.71 12.27 11.98
C GLU A 34 -17.81 12.28 10.44
N GLY A 35 -17.70 11.12 9.80
CA GLY A 35 -18.08 10.99 8.38
C GLY A 35 -17.00 11.32 7.35
N VAL A 36 -15.79 11.74 7.78
CA VAL A 36 -14.63 11.89 6.89
C VAL A 36 -14.29 10.55 6.24
N ARG A 37 -14.16 10.54 4.91
CA ARG A 37 -13.89 9.32 4.14
C ARG A 37 -12.50 9.29 3.53
N PHE A 38 -11.82 8.18 3.77
CA PHE A 38 -10.53 7.82 3.22
C PHE A 38 -10.68 6.75 2.12
N LYS A 39 -9.90 6.86 1.04
CA LYS A 39 -9.93 5.91 -0.10
C LYS A 39 -11.34 5.69 -0.68
N LYS A 40 -12.17 6.75 -0.75
CA LYS A 40 -13.53 6.67 -1.35
C LYS A 40 -13.44 6.32 -2.84
N TYR A 41 -12.53 6.96 -3.56
CA TYR A 41 -12.21 6.64 -4.95
C TYR A 41 -10.73 6.28 -5.13
N PRO A 42 -10.35 5.52 -6.17
CA PRO A 42 -8.95 5.17 -6.42
C PRO A 42 -8.02 6.38 -6.58
N TRP A 43 -8.51 7.51 -7.12
CA TRP A 43 -7.71 8.73 -7.27
C TRP A 43 -7.52 9.54 -5.99
N ASP A 44 -8.20 9.17 -4.90
CA ASP A 44 -8.02 9.78 -3.59
C ASP A 44 -6.75 9.30 -2.88
N PHE A 45 -6.15 8.22 -3.37
CA PHE A 45 -4.94 7.66 -2.81
C PHE A 45 -3.94 7.41 -3.91
N LYS A 46 -2.94 8.29 -4.01
CA LYS A 46 -1.88 8.18 -5.00
C LYS A 46 -0.57 7.86 -4.33
N VAL A 47 0.15 6.88 -4.88
CA VAL A 47 1.43 6.41 -4.36
C VAL A 47 2.45 6.44 -5.49
N PHE A 48 3.46 7.28 -5.36
CA PHE A 48 4.55 7.38 -6.32
C PHE A 48 5.81 6.85 -5.66
N GLU A 49 6.34 5.74 -6.17
CA GLU A 49 7.62 5.22 -5.71
C GLU A 49 8.73 6.24 -5.97
N ILE A 50 9.63 6.38 -5.00
CA ILE A 50 10.87 7.15 -5.13
C ILE A 50 11.95 6.11 -5.42
N PRO A 51 12.41 5.96 -6.68
CA PRO A 51 13.45 5.01 -7.03
C PRO A 51 14.72 5.37 -6.26
N ARG A 52 15.49 4.34 -5.89
CA ARG A 52 16.82 4.58 -5.35
C ARG A 52 17.71 5.09 -6.47
N CYS A 53 18.32 6.26 -6.27
CA CYS A 53 19.33 6.76 -7.19
C CYS A 53 20.64 6.01 -6.91
N GLU A 54 20.93 5.00 -7.72
CA GLU A 54 22.24 4.37 -7.70
C GLU A 54 23.19 5.15 -8.59
N GLY A 55 24.31 5.59 -8.04
CA GLY A 55 25.41 6.15 -8.81
C GLY A 55 26.14 5.02 -9.50
N ALA A 56 25.68 4.56 -10.67
CA ALA A 56 26.38 3.50 -11.38
C ALA A 56 26.16 3.53 -12.90
N THR A 57 27.25 3.29 -13.60
CA THR A 57 27.32 2.87 -14.99
C THR A 57 26.68 1.48 -15.10
N PHE A 58 25.53 1.37 -15.76
CA PHE A 58 24.82 0.09 -15.88
C PHE A 58 25.39 -0.76 -17.02
N SER A 59 25.38 -2.08 -16.85
CA SER A 59 25.91 -3.05 -17.82
C SER A 59 25.13 -3.12 -19.14
N GLY A 60 23.96 -2.48 -19.25
CA GLY A 60 23.08 -2.59 -20.43
C GLY A 60 22.15 -3.80 -20.41
N GLU A 61 22.22 -4.63 -19.36
CA GLU A 61 21.58 -5.94 -19.32
C GLU A 61 20.10 -5.95 -18.92
N TRP A 62 19.65 -4.88 -18.26
CA TRP A 62 18.28 -4.71 -17.80
C TRP A 62 17.77 -3.34 -18.22
N ILE A 63 16.49 -3.31 -18.57
CA ILE A 63 15.77 -2.08 -18.81
C ILE A 63 14.79 -1.85 -17.68
N HIS A 64 14.71 -0.61 -17.24
CA HIS A 64 13.74 -0.09 -16.30
C HIS A 64 12.67 0.65 -17.07
N PHE A 65 11.46 0.64 -16.53
CA PHE A 65 10.38 1.49 -16.96
C PHE A 65 9.47 1.80 -15.77
N THR A 66 8.70 2.86 -15.89
CA THR A 66 7.69 3.26 -14.92
C THR A 66 6.37 2.59 -15.26
N LEU A 67 5.85 1.76 -14.36
CA LEU A 67 4.50 1.23 -14.40
C LEU A 67 3.56 2.16 -13.63
N TRP A 68 2.69 2.83 -14.36
CA TRP A 68 1.53 3.51 -13.79
C TRP A 68 0.31 2.60 -13.88
N LYS A 69 -0.41 2.44 -12.77
CA LYS A 69 -1.66 1.67 -12.73
C LYS A 69 -2.76 2.36 -11.91
N LYS A 70 -4.02 2.07 -12.25
CA LYS A 70 -5.21 2.56 -11.57
C LYS A 70 -6.15 1.40 -11.22
N ASP A 71 -6.51 1.31 -9.94
CA ASP A 71 -7.47 0.33 -9.40
C ASP A 71 -7.14 -1.15 -9.68
N LEU A 72 -5.85 -1.47 -9.75
CA LEU A 72 -5.34 -2.80 -10.06
C LEU A 72 -4.24 -3.18 -9.07
N THR A 73 -4.08 -4.46 -8.74
CA THR A 73 -2.86 -4.91 -8.07
C THR A 73 -1.68 -4.79 -9.03
N THR A 74 -0.45 -4.71 -8.52
CA THR A 74 0.74 -4.72 -9.39
C THR A 74 0.80 -6.02 -10.20
N ARG A 75 0.42 -7.16 -9.59
CA ARG A 75 0.39 -8.45 -10.27
C ARG A 75 -0.61 -8.50 -11.42
N ASP A 76 -1.83 -7.97 -11.22
CA ASP A 76 -2.86 -7.93 -12.27
C ASP A 76 -2.44 -7.03 -13.43
N ALA A 77 -1.83 -5.88 -13.12
CA ALA A 77 -1.33 -4.97 -14.13
C ALA A 77 -0.22 -5.63 -14.97
N LEU A 78 0.77 -6.27 -14.33
CA LEU A 78 1.83 -6.98 -15.04
C LEU A 78 1.31 -8.18 -15.82
N ALA A 79 0.30 -8.89 -15.31
CA ALA A 79 -0.33 -9.99 -16.03
C ALA A 79 -1.03 -9.51 -17.31
N ASP A 80 -1.66 -8.33 -17.29
CA ASP A 80 -2.23 -7.74 -18.50
C ASP A 80 -1.17 -7.35 -19.53
N VAL A 81 -0.10 -6.68 -19.08
CA VAL A 81 1.03 -6.33 -19.95
C VAL A 81 1.67 -7.60 -20.54
N SER A 82 1.93 -8.60 -19.71
CA SER A 82 2.49 -9.91 -20.10
C SER A 82 1.69 -10.58 -21.22
N ARG A 83 0.36 -10.61 -21.13
CA ARG A 83 -0.50 -11.18 -22.18
C ARG A 83 -0.39 -10.44 -23.51
N LYS A 84 -0.24 -9.12 -23.47
CA LYS A 84 -0.21 -8.26 -24.67
C LYS A 84 1.17 -8.22 -25.33
N THR A 85 2.25 -8.30 -24.56
CA THR A 85 3.64 -8.28 -25.08
C THR A 85 4.21 -9.67 -25.32
N GLY A 86 3.61 -10.72 -24.76
CA GLY A 86 4.15 -12.07 -24.77
C GLY A 86 5.38 -12.26 -23.87
N ILE A 87 5.68 -11.29 -23.00
CA ILE A 87 6.76 -11.41 -22.01
C ILE A 87 6.28 -12.28 -20.84
N SER A 88 7.06 -13.30 -20.47
CA SER A 88 6.74 -14.21 -19.36
C SER A 88 6.59 -13.46 -18.03
N MET A 89 5.64 -13.89 -17.19
CA MET A 89 5.43 -13.30 -15.86
C MET A 89 6.65 -13.38 -14.94
N LYS A 90 7.61 -14.26 -15.24
CA LYS A 90 8.85 -14.46 -14.46
C LYS A 90 9.91 -13.39 -14.70
N GLU A 91 9.80 -12.66 -15.81
CA GLU A 91 10.78 -11.65 -16.22
C GLU A 91 10.61 -10.33 -15.47
N TRP A 92 9.40 -10.05 -14.97
CA TRP A 92 9.07 -8.77 -14.34
C TRP A 92 9.61 -8.70 -12.92
N CYS A 93 10.51 -7.75 -12.69
CA CYS A 93 11.10 -7.48 -11.39
C CYS A 93 10.58 -6.16 -10.83
N VAL A 94 10.19 -6.13 -9.54
CA VAL A 94 9.64 -4.95 -8.87
C VAL A 94 10.25 -4.76 -7.49
N ALA A 95 10.41 -3.51 -7.05
CA ALA A 95 10.96 -3.20 -5.73
C ALA A 95 9.97 -3.46 -4.57
N GLY A 96 8.67 -3.53 -4.88
CA GLY A 96 7.64 -3.86 -3.91
C GLY A 96 6.24 -3.81 -4.49
N TRP A 97 5.29 -4.37 -3.74
CA TRP A 97 3.87 -4.36 -4.10
C TRP A 97 3.24 -3.00 -3.78
N LYS A 98 2.29 -2.55 -4.61
CA LYS A 98 1.55 -1.31 -4.42
C LYS A 98 0.05 -1.57 -4.29
N ASP A 99 -0.65 -0.70 -3.58
CA ASP A 99 -2.09 -0.79 -3.29
C ASP A 99 -2.93 -1.04 -4.55
N ARG A 100 -3.96 -1.90 -4.43
CA ARG A 100 -4.96 -2.09 -5.49
C ARG A 100 -5.83 -0.84 -5.67
N LYS A 101 -6.53 -0.43 -4.61
CA LYS A 101 -7.48 0.70 -4.62
C LYS A 101 -6.75 2.05 -4.54
N ALA A 102 -6.00 2.36 -5.59
CA ALA A 102 -5.13 3.52 -5.66
C ALA A 102 -4.76 3.85 -7.12
N ILE A 103 -4.21 5.05 -7.33
CA ILE A 103 -3.34 5.35 -8.47
C ILE A 103 -1.90 5.16 -8.02
N THR A 104 -1.13 4.31 -8.69
CA THR A 104 0.24 4.05 -8.26
C THR A 104 1.22 4.11 -9.41
N SER A 105 2.40 4.65 -9.14
CA SER A 105 3.55 4.61 -10.04
C SER A 105 4.70 3.89 -9.34
N GLN A 106 5.32 2.94 -10.03
CA GLN A 106 6.48 2.20 -9.53
C GLN A 106 7.45 1.84 -10.65
N ARG A 107 8.71 1.63 -10.30
CA ARG A 107 9.70 1.10 -11.23
C ARG A 107 9.48 -0.41 -11.40
N VAL A 108 9.71 -0.87 -12.62
CA VAL A 108 9.73 -2.28 -13.00
C VAL A 108 10.93 -2.48 -13.91
N SER A 109 11.58 -3.65 -13.80
CA SER A 109 12.66 -4.01 -14.72
C SER A 109 12.42 -5.36 -15.39
N VAL A 110 12.93 -5.49 -16.60
CA VAL A 110 12.98 -6.74 -17.39
C VAL A 110 14.34 -6.83 -18.10
N ARG A 111 14.69 -8.02 -18.62
CA ARG A 111 15.91 -8.19 -19.43
C ARG A 111 15.89 -7.28 -20.66
N ALA A 112 17.03 -6.68 -21.01
CA ALA A 112 17.13 -5.73 -22.11
C ALA A 112 16.75 -6.31 -23.48
N GLU A 113 16.99 -7.60 -23.71
CA GLU A 113 16.56 -8.30 -24.94
C GLU A 113 15.03 -8.30 -25.18
N LEU A 114 14.24 -7.97 -24.15
CA LEU A 114 12.78 -7.90 -24.23
C LEU A 114 12.27 -6.48 -24.53
N GLU A 115 13.15 -5.50 -24.73
CA GLU A 115 12.79 -4.09 -24.95
C GLU A 115 11.79 -3.92 -26.10
N GLU A 116 12.02 -4.58 -27.23
CA GLU A 116 11.15 -4.46 -28.41
C GLU A 116 9.74 -5.02 -28.15
N LYS A 117 9.64 -6.11 -27.38
CA LYS A 117 8.33 -6.63 -26.93
C LYS A 117 7.66 -5.69 -25.94
N LEU A 118 8.43 -5.01 -25.10
CA LEU A 118 7.88 -4.03 -24.17
C LEU A 118 7.34 -2.81 -24.91
N LYS A 119 8.07 -2.30 -25.91
CA LYS A 119 7.67 -1.17 -26.75
C LYS A 119 6.41 -1.44 -27.58
N SER A 120 6.09 -2.70 -27.87
CA SER A 120 4.84 -3.06 -28.55
C SER A 120 3.61 -2.93 -27.66
N TYR A 121 3.75 -2.64 -26.37
CA TYR A 121 2.62 -2.42 -25.48
C TYR A 121 1.98 -1.06 -25.73
N GLU A 122 0.68 -1.07 -26.08
CA GLU A 122 -0.11 0.15 -26.21
C GLU A 122 -0.70 0.59 -24.87
N ASN A 123 -0.43 1.84 -24.49
CA ASN A 123 -0.89 2.42 -23.24
C ASN A 123 -2.41 2.56 -23.17
N GLY A 124 -2.99 2.20 -22.03
CA GLY A 124 -4.43 2.24 -21.80
C GLY A 124 -4.86 3.26 -20.73
N ASN A 125 -6.14 3.19 -20.38
CA ASN A 125 -6.75 4.06 -19.37
C ASN A 125 -6.43 3.69 -17.92
N SER A 126 -5.98 2.45 -17.69
CA SER A 126 -5.72 1.91 -16.34
C SER A 126 -4.30 1.41 -16.14
N ILE A 127 -3.53 1.23 -17.22
CA ILE A 127 -2.12 0.80 -17.18
C ILE A 127 -1.36 1.62 -18.22
N ARG A 128 -0.26 2.23 -17.81
CA ARG A 128 0.67 2.95 -18.70
C ARG A 128 2.10 2.62 -18.35
N LEU A 129 2.92 2.46 -19.38
CA LEU A 129 4.36 2.27 -19.30
C LEU A 129 5.04 3.54 -19.84
N SER A 130 6.06 4.03 -19.13
CA SER A 130 6.83 5.23 -19.51
C SER A 130 8.27 5.15 -19.02
N ASP A 131 9.07 6.17 -19.36
CA ASP A 131 10.40 6.42 -18.78
C ASP A 131 11.36 5.23 -18.89
N LEU A 132 11.47 4.67 -20.10
CA LEU A 132 12.42 3.59 -20.38
C LEU A 132 13.85 4.09 -20.16
N SER A 133 14.63 3.32 -19.43
CA SER A 133 16.05 3.59 -19.19
C SER A 133 16.79 2.29 -18.92
N VAL A 134 18.10 2.26 -19.14
CA VAL A 134 18.94 1.13 -18.71
C VAL A 134 19.10 1.16 -17.20
N GLY A 135 19.17 -0.02 -16.57
CA GLY A 135 19.42 -0.16 -15.14
C GLY A 135 19.97 -1.54 -14.78
N GLU A 136 20.06 -1.84 -13.49
CA GLU A 136 20.29 -3.19 -12.98
C GLU A 136 18.98 -3.97 -12.76
N GLN A 137 19.04 -5.22 -12.29
CA GLN A 137 17.84 -5.94 -11.91
C GLN A 137 17.24 -5.34 -10.62
N LEU A 138 15.97 -4.92 -10.65
CA LEU A 138 15.27 -4.53 -9.43
C LEU A 138 15.06 -5.71 -8.49
N LYS A 139 15.35 -5.53 -7.20
CA LYS A 139 15.03 -6.50 -6.14
C LYS A 139 14.10 -5.86 -5.11
N ALA A 140 13.48 -6.71 -4.29
CA ALA A 140 12.64 -6.24 -3.20
C ALA A 140 13.42 -5.25 -2.30
N GLY A 141 12.86 -4.07 -2.07
CA GLY A 141 13.51 -3.00 -1.31
C GLY A 141 14.40 -2.04 -2.12
N HIS A 142 14.50 -2.17 -3.45
CA HIS A 142 15.21 -1.22 -4.33
C HIS A 142 14.41 0.09 -4.55
N HIS A 143 14.03 0.76 -3.47
CA HIS A 143 13.40 2.08 -3.47
C HIS A 143 13.74 2.80 -2.18
N ASP A 144 13.76 4.14 -2.22
CA ASP A 144 14.06 4.95 -1.03
C ASP A 144 12.78 5.35 -0.25
N GLY A 145 11.63 5.18 -0.89
CA GLY A 145 10.36 5.41 -0.23
C GLY A 145 9.22 5.56 -1.21
N ASN A 146 8.14 6.14 -0.71
CA ASN A 146 6.95 6.42 -1.48
C ASN A 146 6.47 7.84 -1.16
N ARG A 147 6.21 8.63 -2.20
CA ARG A 147 5.50 9.90 -2.08
C ARG A 147 4.01 9.64 -2.16
N PHE A 148 3.29 10.02 -1.10
CA PHE A 148 1.84 9.88 -1.03
C PHE A 148 1.16 11.19 -1.38
N GLN A 149 0.06 11.10 -2.11
CA GLN A 149 -0.93 12.16 -2.22
C GLN A 149 -2.28 11.57 -1.79
N ILE A 150 -2.81 12.07 -0.68
CA ILE A 150 -4.02 11.55 -0.05
C ILE A 150 -5.08 12.64 -0.08
N THR A 151 -6.29 12.28 -0.51
CA THR A 151 -7.46 13.14 -0.46
C THR A 151 -8.42 12.58 0.57
N LEU A 152 -8.70 13.36 1.60
CA LEU A 152 -9.78 13.12 2.55
C LEU A 152 -11.04 13.83 2.03
N ARG A 153 -12.21 13.20 2.19
CA ARG A 153 -13.48 13.68 1.65
C ARG A 153 -14.56 13.70 2.69
N ASP A 154 -15.69 14.33 2.34
CA ASP A 154 -16.93 14.30 3.12
C ASP A 154 -16.72 14.84 4.55
N PHE A 155 -15.91 15.91 4.69
CA PHE A 155 -15.76 16.61 5.96
C PHE A 155 -17.10 17.19 6.44
N PRO A 156 -17.48 17.01 7.71
CA PRO A 156 -18.77 17.46 8.24
C PRO A 156 -18.80 18.98 8.54
N PHE A 157 -17.68 19.67 8.31
CA PHE A 157 -17.50 21.10 8.59
C PHE A 157 -16.96 21.83 7.36
N THR A 158 -17.04 23.16 7.39
CA THR A 158 -16.58 24.05 6.32
C THR A 158 -15.15 24.52 6.57
N LEU A 159 -14.50 25.04 5.51
CA LEU A 159 -13.12 25.56 5.58
C LEU A 159 -12.94 26.77 6.52
N SER A 160 -14.03 27.37 7.00
CA SER A 160 -14.00 28.54 7.91
C SER A 160 -14.45 28.20 9.33
N SER A 161 -14.54 26.91 9.65
CA SER A 161 -14.93 26.44 10.98
C SER A 161 -13.70 26.29 11.89
N PRO A 162 -13.86 26.44 13.22
CA PRO A 162 -12.79 26.13 14.18
C PRO A 162 -12.25 24.69 14.07
N ASP A 163 -13.07 23.77 13.57
CA ASP A 163 -12.66 22.38 13.29
C ASP A 163 -11.63 22.32 12.15
N PHE A 164 -11.75 23.16 11.13
CA PHE A 164 -10.75 23.23 10.07
C PHE A 164 -9.40 23.75 10.60
N ASP A 165 -9.42 24.78 11.46
CA ASP A 165 -8.20 25.31 12.11
C ASP A 165 -7.48 24.21 12.92
N ALA A 166 -8.24 23.33 13.60
CA ALA A 166 -7.67 22.20 14.32
C ALA A 166 -7.04 21.13 13.39
N VAL A 167 -7.58 20.94 12.18
CA VAL A 167 -6.95 20.09 11.16
C VAL A 167 -5.64 20.70 10.68
N GLU A 168 -5.61 22.01 10.42
CA GLU A 168 -4.37 22.70 10.01
C GLU A 168 -3.29 22.60 11.10
N ALA A 169 -3.65 22.83 12.36
CA ALA A 169 -2.74 22.68 13.49
C ALA A 169 -2.19 21.24 13.63
N LEU A 170 -3.03 20.23 13.37
CA LEU A 170 -2.60 18.83 13.34
C LEU A 170 -1.61 18.56 12.19
N LEU A 171 -1.89 19.07 10.98
CA LEU A 171 -1.01 18.90 9.82
C LEU A 171 0.35 19.58 10.04
N ASP A 172 0.36 20.76 10.66
CA ASP A 172 1.58 21.45 11.05
C ASP A 172 2.37 20.68 12.11
N SER A 173 1.69 20.11 13.10
CA SER A 173 2.32 19.24 14.09
C SER A 173 2.96 18.01 13.43
N ILE A 174 2.25 17.34 12.52
CA ILE A 174 2.78 16.20 11.75
C ILE A 174 4.00 16.60 10.92
N LYS A 175 3.97 17.78 10.29
CA LYS A 175 5.08 18.29 9.49
C LYS A 175 6.33 18.54 10.32
N ASN A 176 6.17 19.11 11.53
CA ASN A 176 7.28 19.51 12.38
C ASN A 176 7.81 18.38 13.29
N ASN A 177 6.92 17.51 13.75
CA ASN A 177 7.23 16.46 14.72
C ASN A 177 7.24 15.05 14.11
N GLY A 178 6.76 14.90 12.88
CA GLY A 178 6.56 13.60 12.25
C GLY A 178 5.40 12.81 12.87
N VAL A 179 5.40 11.51 12.60
CA VAL A 179 4.46 10.54 13.18
C VAL A 179 5.21 9.28 13.58
N PHE A 180 4.62 8.52 14.50
CA PHE A 180 5.14 7.20 14.85
C PHE A 180 5.01 6.24 13.66
N ASN A 181 6.11 5.55 13.35
CA ASN A 181 6.19 4.57 12.26
C ASN A 181 5.58 3.22 12.68
N TYR A 182 4.26 3.19 12.87
CA TYR A 182 3.54 1.97 13.21
C TYR A 182 3.32 1.07 12.00
N ALA A 183 3.40 -0.24 12.22
CA ALA A 183 2.89 -1.22 11.27
C ALA A 183 1.35 -1.14 11.22
N GLY A 184 0.81 -0.66 10.10
CA GLY A 184 -0.65 -0.59 9.91
C GLY A 184 -1.30 -1.98 9.90
N LEU A 185 -2.61 -2.03 10.20
CA LEU A 185 -3.40 -3.28 10.28
C LEU A 185 -3.28 -4.15 9.03
N GLN A 186 -3.09 -3.55 7.85
CA GLN A 186 -2.88 -4.26 6.59
C GLN A 186 -1.67 -5.21 6.62
N ARG A 187 -0.68 -4.98 7.48
CA ARG A 187 0.47 -5.89 7.65
C ARG A 187 0.16 -7.15 8.44
N PHE A 188 -0.96 -7.18 9.16
CA PHE A 188 -1.36 -8.33 9.99
C PHE A 188 -2.44 -9.20 9.33
N GLY A 189 -2.69 -9.01 8.03
CA GLY A 189 -3.73 -9.71 7.28
C GLY A 189 -5.13 -9.16 7.53
N ALA A 190 -6.12 -9.68 6.80
CA ALA A 190 -7.52 -9.28 6.99
C ALA A 190 -7.96 -9.60 8.42
N PHE A 191 -8.30 -8.58 9.22
CA PHE A 191 -8.71 -8.72 10.63
C PHE A 191 -7.60 -9.13 11.62
N GLY A 192 -6.31 -8.91 11.29
CA GLY A 192 -5.22 -9.11 12.26
C GLY A 192 -4.86 -10.58 12.55
N GLN A 193 -5.20 -11.49 11.65
CA GLN A 193 -4.99 -12.93 11.83
C GLN A 193 -3.54 -13.29 12.11
N ALA A 194 -2.60 -12.67 11.39
CA ALA A 194 -1.19 -12.99 11.50
C ALA A 194 -0.66 -12.76 12.91
N PHE A 195 -1.12 -11.71 13.58
CA PHE A 195 -0.77 -11.44 14.98
C PHE A 195 -1.33 -12.53 15.91
N ARG A 196 -2.61 -12.92 15.73
CA ARG A 196 -3.26 -13.93 16.57
C ARG A 196 -2.58 -15.30 16.46
N ILE A 197 -2.26 -15.71 15.23
CA ILE A 197 -1.51 -16.95 14.96
C ILE A 197 -0.12 -16.86 15.59
N GLY A 198 0.61 -15.76 15.34
CA GLY A 198 1.95 -15.55 15.89
C GLY A 198 1.98 -15.60 17.42
N ARG A 199 0.99 -15.01 18.10
CA ARG A 199 0.85 -15.06 19.56
C ARG A 199 0.75 -16.48 20.09
N HIS A 200 -0.04 -17.34 19.44
CA HIS A 200 -0.18 -18.74 19.86
C HIS A 200 1.07 -19.57 19.59
N LEU A 201 1.77 -19.30 18.49
CA LEU A 201 3.06 -19.95 18.19
C LEU A 201 4.14 -19.59 19.22
N ILE A 202 4.26 -18.30 19.57
CA ILE A 202 5.22 -17.84 20.59
C ILE A 202 4.90 -18.45 21.97
N ALA A 203 3.62 -18.64 22.28
CA ALA A 203 3.18 -19.28 23.51
C ALA A 203 3.25 -20.82 23.47
N GLU A 204 3.87 -21.41 22.44
CA GLU A 204 4.00 -22.86 22.23
C GLU A 204 2.65 -23.62 22.18
N ARG A 205 1.59 -22.95 21.75
CA ARG A 205 0.24 -23.52 21.58
C ARG A 205 -0.08 -23.74 20.09
N ALA A 206 0.62 -24.70 19.50
CA ALA A 206 0.52 -24.98 18.06
C ALA A 206 -0.89 -25.43 17.64
N ASP A 207 -1.60 -26.16 18.49
CA ASP A 207 -2.98 -26.59 18.30
C ASP A 207 -3.94 -25.40 18.11
N LEU A 208 -3.81 -24.39 18.97
CA LEU A 208 -4.59 -23.15 18.88
C LEU A 208 -4.17 -22.30 17.68
N ALA A 209 -2.88 -22.25 17.34
CA ALA A 209 -2.40 -21.55 16.17
C ALA A 209 -2.99 -22.12 14.87
N VAL A 210 -3.00 -23.45 14.72
CA VAL A 210 -3.61 -24.15 13.58
C VAL A 210 -5.12 -23.92 13.53
N THR A 211 -5.81 -24.04 14.68
CA THR A 211 -7.25 -23.79 14.77
C THR A 211 -7.61 -22.37 14.33
N VAL A 212 -6.87 -21.37 14.83
CA VAL A 212 -7.06 -19.97 14.45
C VAL A 212 -6.76 -19.75 12.97
N ALA A 213 -5.70 -20.37 12.43
CA ALA A 213 -5.39 -20.28 11.01
C ALA A 213 -6.53 -20.84 10.14
N MET A 214 -7.02 -22.06 10.44
CA MET A 214 -8.09 -22.70 9.68
C MET A 214 -9.38 -21.87 9.67
N ILE A 215 -9.84 -21.42 10.85
CA ILE A 215 -11.08 -20.62 10.99
C ILE A 215 -10.99 -19.32 10.17
N LEU A 216 -9.81 -18.72 10.10
CA LEU A 216 -9.63 -17.41 9.49
C LEU A 216 -9.26 -17.46 8.00
N THR A 217 -8.85 -18.64 7.47
CA THR A 217 -8.61 -18.89 6.04
C THR A 217 -9.84 -19.34 5.26
N GLU A 218 -10.89 -19.84 5.92
CA GLU A 218 -12.11 -20.37 5.28
C GLU A 218 -13.16 -19.29 4.88
N ARG A 219 -12.75 -18.08 4.52
CA ARG A 219 -13.67 -17.00 4.10
C ARG A 219 -13.27 -16.28 2.83
#